data_AF-A0A060BSH8-F1
#
_entry.id   AF-A0A060BSH8-F1
#
_cell.length_a   1.000
_cell.length_b   1.000
_cell.length_c   1.000
_cell.angle_alpha   90.00
_cell.angle_beta   90.00
_cell.angle_gamma   90.00
#
_symmetry.space_group_name_H-M   'P 1'
#
loop_
_entity.id
_entity.type
_entity.pdbx_description
1 polymer ?
#
loop_
_entity_poly.entity_id
_entity_poly.type
_entity_poly.pdbx_seq_one_letter_code
_entity_poly.pdbx_strand_id
1 'polypeptide(L)'
;MEDSSFAFRGIPYARQPIGELRFKYAQPLNKLGYCWNDTFLAHNATPTCLQILGNGTVTGKLFVNFRLCFVIYQYMFSYFLGIEDCLTLDIVTPYIRYDNPLPVIVLIGADSLVAFSW
;
A
#
# COMPACT_ATOMS: atom_id res chain seq x y z
N MET A 1 -13.93 -21.65 -14.29
CA MET A 1 -14.12 -22.12 -12.90
C MET A 1 -13.46 -21.10 -11.97
N GLU A 2 -14.10 -19.97 -11.69
CA GLU A 2 -13.63 -18.97 -10.71
C GLU A 2 -14.82 -18.17 -10.14
N ASP A 3 -15.91 -18.83 -9.74
CA ASP A 3 -17.13 -18.13 -9.32
C ASP A 3 -17.55 -18.54 -7.90
N SER A 4 -17.16 -17.75 -6.90
CA SER A 4 -17.96 -17.37 -5.70
C SER A 4 -17.12 -16.85 -4.53
N SER A 5 -16.16 -15.95 -4.76
CA SER A 5 -15.59 -15.15 -3.67
C SER A 5 -15.53 -13.68 -4.04
N PHE A 6 -15.80 -12.84 -3.04
CA PHE A 6 -15.74 -11.39 -3.12
C PHE A 6 -14.42 -10.94 -2.51
N ALA A 7 -13.64 -10.18 -3.26
CA ALA A 7 -12.40 -9.60 -2.79
C ALA A 7 -12.54 -8.07 -2.73
N PHE A 8 -12.28 -7.51 -1.56
CA PHE A 8 -12.15 -6.08 -1.32
C PHE A 8 -10.67 -5.79 -1.12
N ARG A 9 -10.10 -4.96 -1.99
CA ARG A 9 -8.65 -4.71 -2.02
C ARG A 9 -8.30 -3.27 -1.68
N GLY A 10 -7.15 -3.09 -1.04
CA GLY A 10 -6.55 -1.79 -0.79
C GLY A 10 -7.26 -0.96 0.29
N ILE A 11 -7.91 -1.59 1.27
CA ILE A 11 -8.61 -0.88 2.33
C ILE A 11 -7.58 -0.30 3.32
N PRO A 12 -7.53 1.02 3.54
CA PRO A 12 -6.58 1.61 4.48
C PRO A 12 -6.96 1.26 5.93
N TYR A 13 -6.02 0.71 6.69
CA TYR A 13 -6.23 0.37 8.11
C TYR A 13 -5.53 1.32 9.08
N ALA A 14 -4.59 2.12 8.59
CA ALA A 14 -3.83 3.08 9.38
C ALA A 14 -3.51 4.33 8.56
N ARG A 15 -3.07 5.39 9.25
CA ARG A 15 -2.58 6.61 8.59
C ARG A 15 -1.27 6.34 7.86
N GLN A 16 -1.17 6.84 6.64
CA GLN A 16 0.04 6.83 5.82
C GLN A 16 1.28 7.30 6.61
N PRO A 17 2.38 6.51 6.62
CA PRO A 17 3.58 6.77 7.42
C PRO A 17 4.54 7.76 6.71
N ILE A 18 4.01 8.88 6.23
CA ILE A 18 4.80 9.90 5.51
C ILE A 18 5.18 11.09 6.39
N GLY A 19 6.26 11.78 6.02
CA GLY A 19 6.70 13.01 6.70
C GLY A 19 6.93 12.77 8.20
N GLU A 20 6.22 13.53 9.04
CA GLU A 20 6.30 13.43 10.50
C GLU A 20 5.84 12.08 11.08
N LEU A 21 5.12 11.26 10.31
CA LEU A 21 4.67 9.93 10.74
C LEU A 21 5.65 8.82 10.37
N ARG A 22 6.71 9.16 9.64
CA ARG A 22 7.76 8.19 9.30
C ARG A 22 8.43 7.68 10.57
N PHE A 23 8.67 6.36 10.61
CA PHE A 23 9.27 5.66 11.76
C PHE A 23 8.52 5.80 13.09
N LYS A 24 7.25 6.20 13.05
CA LYS A 24 6.36 6.20 14.22
C LYS A 24 5.40 5.02 14.15
N TYR A 25 4.82 4.67 15.29
CA TYR A 25 3.76 3.66 15.36
C TYR A 25 2.59 4.06 14.45
N ALA A 26 2.03 3.06 13.77
CA ALA A 26 0.85 3.20 12.93
C ALA A 26 -0.28 3.89 13.72
N GLN A 27 -0.79 4.99 13.18
CA GLN A 27 -1.84 5.77 13.83
C GLN A 27 -3.21 5.32 13.31
N PRO A 28 -4.23 5.16 14.17
CA PRO A 28 -5.56 4.79 13.73
C PRO A 28 -6.25 5.92 12.99
N LEU A 29 -7.24 5.57 12.17
CA LEU A 29 -8.10 6.50 11.44
C LEU A 29 -9.23 7.01 12.36
N ASN A 30 -8.88 7.78 13.38
CA ASN A 30 -9.83 8.24 14.42
C ASN A 30 -10.51 9.59 14.16
N LYS A 31 -10.12 10.30 13.10
CA LYS A 31 -10.71 11.60 12.72
C LYS A 31 -11.39 11.47 11.37
N LEU A 32 -12.56 12.10 11.22
CA LEU A 32 -13.32 12.11 9.97
C LEU A 32 -12.49 12.59 8.77
N GLY A 33 -11.53 13.50 8.99
CA GLY A 33 -10.66 14.02 7.92
C GLY A 33 -9.68 13.00 7.33
N TYR A 34 -9.54 11.80 7.91
CA TYR A 34 -8.78 10.69 7.33
C TYR A 34 -9.66 9.62 6.68
N CYS A 35 -10.98 9.74 6.85
CA CYS A 35 -11.95 8.87 6.21
C CYS A 35 -12.29 9.40 4.81
N TRP A 36 -12.86 8.53 3.98
CA TRP A 36 -13.43 8.92 2.70
C TRP A 36 -14.86 9.45 2.92
N ASN A 37 -15.33 10.36 2.07
CA ASN A 37 -16.65 10.99 2.23
C ASN A 37 -17.80 10.01 1.97
N ASP A 38 -17.66 9.13 0.98
CA ASP A 38 -18.76 8.29 0.47
C ASP A 38 -18.47 6.79 0.59
N THR A 39 -18.54 6.03 -0.50
CA THR A 39 -18.17 4.61 -0.54
C THR A 39 -16.76 4.49 -1.10
N PHE A 40 -15.87 3.85 -0.34
CA PHE A 40 -14.52 3.55 -0.83
C PHE A 40 -14.57 2.43 -1.87
N LEU A 41 -14.02 2.69 -3.05
CA LEU A 41 -14.01 1.74 -4.16
C LEU A 41 -12.87 0.72 -4.02
N ALA A 42 -13.07 -0.31 -3.20
CA ALA A 42 -12.09 -1.36 -2.90
C ALA A 42 -11.95 -2.46 -3.99
N HIS A 43 -11.78 -2.07 -5.26
CA HIS A 43 -11.66 -3.02 -6.38
C HIS A 43 -10.21 -3.22 -6.85
N ASN A 44 -9.35 -2.22 -6.65
CA ASN A 44 -7.97 -2.24 -7.12
C ASN A 44 -7.00 -2.55 -5.99
N ALA A 45 -5.97 -3.34 -6.30
CA ALA A 45 -4.84 -3.52 -5.41
C ALA A 45 -4.04 -2.22 -5.31
N THR A 46 -3.64 -1.88 -4.10
CA THR A 46 -2.76 -0.76 -3.79
C THR A 46 -1.30 -1.16 -3.96
N PRO A 47 -0.39 -0.18 -4.16
CA PRO A 47 1.03 -0.47 -4.26
C PRO A 47 1.56 -1.12 -2.97
N THR A 48 2.46 -2.08 -3.14
CA THR A 48 3.20 -2.70 -2.04
C THR A 48 4.13 -1.70 -1.36
N CYS A 49 4.45 -1.95 -0.10
CA CYS A 49 5.44 -1.16 0.63
C CYS A 49 6.82 -1.26 -0.01
N LEU A 50 7.62 -0.21 0.17
CA LEU A 50 9.03 -0.21 -0.23
C LEU A 50 9.79 -1.34 0.49
N GLN A 51 10.30 -2.32 -0.26
CA GLN A 51 11.02 -3.45 0.33
C GLN A 51 12.08 -4.02 -0.63
N ILE A 52 13.23 -4.42 -0.09
CA ILE A 52 14.29 -5.13 -0.83
C ILE A 52 13.99 -6.64 -0.77
N LEU A 53 13.73 -7.27 -1.91
CA LEU A 53 13.49 -8.71 -1.99
C LEU A 53 14.81 -9.49 -1.83
N GLY A 54 14.72 -10.77 -1.45
CA GLY A 54 15.90 -11.64 -1.27
C GLY A 54 16.76 -11.84 -2.54
N ASN A 55 16.20 -11.53 -3.72
CA ASN A 55 16.90 -11.53 -5.00
C ASN A 55 17.62 -10.19 -5.31
N GLY A 56 17.61 -9.23 -4.39
CA GLY A 56 18.23 -7.91 -4.54
C GLY A 56 17.39 -6.88 -5.27
N THR A 57 16.21 -7.24 -5.80
CA THR A 57 15.28 -6.27 -6.41
C THR A 57 14.53 -5.49 -5.34
N VAL A 58 13.94 -4.35 -5.71
CA VAL A 58 13.18 -3.51 -4.77
C VAL A 58 11.76 -3.28 -5.28
N THR A 59 10.77 -3.65 -4.47
CA THR A 59 9.34 -3.42 -4.72
C THR A 59 8.86 -2.12 -4.04
N GLY A 60 7.64 -1.67 -4.34
CA GLY A 60 7.08 -0.44 -3.77
C GLY A 60 7.82 0.81 -4.20
N LYS A 61 8.16 0.92 -5.49
CA LYS A 61 8.85 2.08 -6.08
C LYS A 61 8.04 2.66 -7.24
N LEU A 62 8.04 3.99 -7.33
CA LEU A 62 7.54 4.72 -8.48
C LEU A 62 8.70 5.15 -9.37
N PHE A 63 8.64 4.77 -10.65
CA PHE A 63 9.53 5.29 -11.68
C PHE A 63 9.11 6.71 -12.03
N VAL A 64 9.98 7.68 -11.77
CA VAL A 64 9.76 9.08 -12.14
C VAL A 64 10.84 9.55 -13.09
N ASN A 65 10.41 10.15 -14.19
CA ASN A 65 11.28 10.77 -15.17
C ASN A 65 11.40 12.25 -14.82
N PHE A 66 12.53 12.68 -14.24
CA PHE A 66 12.73 14.11 -14.07
C PHE A 66 13.22 14.69 -15.38
N ARG A 67 12.52 15.75 -15.79
CA ARG A 67 13.03 16.68 -16.78
C ARG A 67 13.86 17.72 -16.03
N LEU A 68 15.12 17.40 -15.70
CA LEU A 68 16.03 18.42 -15.17
C LEU A 68 16.35 19.40 -16.32
N CYS A 69 15.77 20.60 -16.27
CA CYS A 69 16.19 21.72 -17.10
C CYS A 69 17.37 22.42 -16.41
N PHE A 70 18.53 21.77 -16.41
CA PHE A 70 19.78 22.49 -16.16
C PHE A 70 20.15 23.17 -17.47
N VAL A 71 20.37 24.48 -17.37
CA VAL A 71 20.70 25.45 -18.43
C VAL A 71 21.25 24.74 -19.68
N ILE A 72 20.48 24.80 -20.78
CA ILE A 72 20.76 24.35 -22.17
C ILE A 72 20.69 22.86 -22.58
N TYR A 73 20.57 21.85 -21.71
CA TYR A 73 20.44 20.45 -22.18
C TYR A 73 19.30 19.65 -21.51
N GLN A 74 18.57 18.87 -22.31
CA GLN A 74 17.58 17.92 -21.80
C GLN A 74 18.24 16.59 -21.46
N TYR A 75 18.52 16.34 -20.17
CA TYR A 75 18.91 15.01 -19.70
C TYR A 75 17.72 14.35 -19.01
N MET A 76 17.35 13.15 -19.45
CA MET A 76 16.33 12.32 -18.80
C MET A 76 17.02 11.51 -17.70
N PHE A 77 16.84 11.92 -16.45
CA PHE A 77 17.31 11.14 -15.30
C PHE A 77 16.14 10.36 -14.72
N SER A 78 16.27 9.04 -14.68
CA SER A 78 15.28 8.15 -14.05
C SER A 78 15.70 7.93 -12.61
N TYR A 79 14.82 8.27 -11.66
CA TYR A 79 15.03 8.08 -10.23
C TYR A 79 13.83 7.36 -9.63
N PHE A 80 14.07 6.63 -8.56
CA PHE A 80 13.04 5.82 -7.89
C PHE A 80 12.60 6.52 -6.61
N LEU A 81 11.31 6.80 -6.48
CA LEU A 81 10.72 7.23 -5.23
C LEU A 81 10.04 6.04 -4.55
N GLY A 82 10.31 5.83 -3.26
CA GLY A 82 9.65 4.79 -2.49
C GLY A 82 8.19 5.14 -2.20
N ILE A 83 7.30 4.16 -2.31
CA ILE A 83 5.90 4.30 -1.95
C ILE A 83 5.79 3.98 -0.46
N GLU A 84 5.52 5.03 0.31
CA GLU A 84 5.33 4.93 1.76
C GLU A 84 3.85 4.76 2.14
N ASP A 85 2.92 5.21 1.29
CA ASP A 85 1.49 4.99 1.48
C ASP A 85 1.08 3.59 1.01
N CYS A 86 1.29 2.62 1.89
CA CYS A 86 1.08 1.20 1.61
C CYS A 86 0.40 0.44 2.77
N LEU A 87 -0.08 1.16 3.81
CA LEU A 87 -0.73 0.57 5.00
C LEU A 87 -2.19 0.21 4.71
N THR A 88 -2.36 -0.81 3.87
CA THR A 88 -3.64 -1.28 3.37
C THR A 88 -3.78 -2.78 3.53
N LEU A 89 -5.01 -3.28 3.59
CA LEU A 89 -5.32 -4.71 3.67
C LEU A 89 -6.35 -5.11 2.63
N ASP A 90 -6.34 -6.40 2.33
CA ASP A 90 -7.30 -7.04 1.44
C ASP A 90 -8.19 -7.98 2.26
N ILE A 91 -9.49 -7.97 1.97
CA ILE A 91 -10.49 -8.84 2.58
C ILE A 91 -11.08 -9.73 1.50
N VAL A 92 -10.98 -11.04 1.69
CA VAL A 92 -11.61 -12.02 0.80
C VAL A 92 -12.65 -12.79 1.58
N THR A 93 -13.88 -12.81 1.07
CA THR A 93 -15.01 -13.53 1.67
C THR A 93 -15.79 -14.31 0.62
N PRO A 94 -16.22 -15.55 0.90
CA PRO A 94 -17.07 -16.30 -0.02
C PRO A 94 -18.49 -15.71 -0.13
N TYR A 95 -18.98 -15.04 0.92
CA TYR A 95 -20.34 -14.51 0.99
C TYR A 95 -20.36 -13.12 1.63
N ILE A 96 -21.15 -12.19 1.06
CA ILE A 96 -21.32 -10.83 1.60
C ILE A 96 -22.34 -10.79 2.74
N ARG A 97 -23.42 -11.57 2.62
CA ARG A 97 -24.47 -11.66 3.63
C ARG A 97 -24.32 -12.95 4.42
N TYR A 98 -24.25 -12.82 5.73
CA TYR A 98 -24.16 -13.92 6.67
C TYR A 98 -25.04 -13.61 7.88
N ASP A 99 -25.77 -14.61 8.37
CA ASP A 99 -26.56 -14.49 9.61
C ASP A 99 -25.73 -14.87 10.85
N ASN A 100 -24.63 -15.60 10.66
CA ASN A 100 -23.72 -16.04 11.71
C ASN A 100 -22.28 -15.64 11.36
N PRO A 101 -21.44 -15.28 12.36
CA PRO A 101 -20.07 -14.87 12.11
C PRO A 101 -19.24 -16.02 11.53
N LEU A 102 -18.46 -15.71 10.50
CA LEU A 102 -17.54 -16.66 9.88
C LEU A 102 -16.18 -16.63 10.60
N PRO A 103 -15.43 -17.75 10.60
CA PRO A 103 -14.06 -17.75 11.10
C PRO A 103 -13.17 -16.85 10.23
N VAL A 104 -12.29 -16.07 10.88
CA VAL A 104 -11.38 -15.14 10.21
C VAL A 104 -9.97 -15.71 10.19
N ILE A 105 -9.34 -15.71 9.02
CA ILE A 105 -7.93 -16.07 8.84
C ILE A 105 -7.18 -14.78 8.48
N VAL A 106 -6.13 -14.47 9.25
CA VAL A 106 -5.25 -13.34 8.97
C VAL A 106 -3.95 -13.86 8.38
N LEU A 107 -3.66 -13.45 7.15
CA LEU A 107 -2.41 -13.76 6.47
C LEU A 107 -1.44 -12.60 6.64
N ILE A 108 -0.26 -12.88 7.18
CA ILE A 108 0.84 -11.91 7.30
C ILE A 108 1.90 -12.33 6.30
N GLY A 109 2.00 -11.60 5.19
CA GLY A 109 3.03 -11.82 4.18
C GLY A 109 4.40 -11.40 4.73
N ALA A 110 5.39 -12.27 4.58
CA ALA A 110 6.78 -11.99 4.95
C ALA A 110 7.69 -12.45 3.83
N ASP A 111 8.02 -11.55 2.91
CA ASP A 111 9.01 -11.84 1.87
C ASP A 111 10.42 -11.58 2.40
N SER A 112 10.65 -10.43 3.04
CA SER A 112 11.90 -10.07 3.69
C SER A 112 11.68 -8.96 4.71
N LEU A 113 12.07 -9.19 5.98
CA LEU A 113 11.95 -8.20 7.07
C LEU A 113 13.10 -7.17 7.02
N VAL A 114 13.35 -6.60 5.85
CA VAL A 114 14.44 -5.62 5.66
C VAL A 114 13.91 -4.23 5.95
N ALA A 115 14.50 -3.60 6.97
CA ALA A 115 14.31 -2.20 7.27
C ALA A 115 15.49 -1.41 6.70
N PHE A 116 15.21 -0.24 6.12
CA PHE A 116 16.24 0.74 5.80
C PHE A 116 16.61 1.49 7.08
N SER A 117 17.82 1.30 7.62
CA SER A 117 18.37 2.22 8.62
C SER A 117 18.98 3.41 7.88
N TRP A 118 18.45 4.60 8.13
CA TRP A 118 19.07 5.86 7.72
C TRP A 118 19.95 6.39 8.85
#